data_AF-A0A2U0SGI8-F1
#
_entry.id   AF-A0A2U0SGI8-F1
#
_cell.length_a   1.000
_cell.length_b   1.000
_cell.length_c   1.000
_cell.angle_alpha   90.00
_cell.angle_beta   90.00
_cell.angle_gamma   90.00
#
_symmetry.space_group_name_H-M   'P 1'
#
loop_
_entity.id
_entity.type
_entity.pdbx_description
1 polymer ?
#
loop_
_entity_poly.entity_id
_entity_poly.type
_entity_poly.pdbx_seq_one_letter_code
_entity_poly.pdbx_strand_id
1 'polypeptide(L)'
;MAAVVAAVIAWGAPIAVQSWRIDQAAQAIAGDREASERLAARYEDAGERVPPRLALALAAAWTRSAATAQDTDRRMLALVNAGQFLDQARSARPVWPSLRVAEAYHAMLMPGRDAAALAAYAASFTGGRFLPREGLWRVAFGARHWQQLRAETRSSMVEEAVLLTQMDGGLRPQIEAILGDSPAAVRFQLRLAAARQVGPQRTAPAETE
;
A
#
# COMPACT_ATOMS: atom_id res chain seq x y z
N MET A 1 -55.15 -5.78 -20.72
CA MET A 1 -54.14 -5.18 -19.83
C MET A 1 -53.41 -6.30 -19.11
N ALA A 2 -52.17 -6.62 -19.51
CA ALA A 2 -51.35 -7.64 -18.89
C ALA A 2 -50.04 -7.00 -18.44
N ALA A 3 -49.76 -7.09 -17.14
CA ALA A 3 -48.61 -6.47 -16.49
C ALA A 3 -47.31 -7.23 -16.85
N VAL A 4 -46.33 -6.48 -17.35
CA VAL A 4 -44.95 -6.96 -17.53
C VAL A 4 -44.26 -6.90 -16.18
N VAL A 5 -44.00 -8.06 -15.59
CA VAL A 5 -43.16 -8.17 -14.38
C VAL A 5 -41.71 -8.01 -14.82
N ALA A 6 -41.10 -6.89 -14.44
CA ALA A 6 -39.68 -6.63 -14.63
C ALA A 6 -38.86 -7.56 -13.72
N ALA A 7 -38.17 -8.54 -14.33
CA ALA A 7 -37.14 -9.32 -13.67
C ALA A 7 -35.88 -8.44 -13.51
N VAL A 8 -35.70 -7.85 -12.33
CA VAL A 8 -34.45 -7.20 -11.95
C VAL A 8 -33.41 -8.30 -11.67
N ILE A 9 -32.51 -8.49 -12.62
CA ILE A 9 -31.35 -9.36 -12.51
C ILE A 9 -30.37 -8.74 -11.51
N ALA A 10 -30.40 -9.20 -10.26
CA ALA A 10 -29.44 -8.86 -9.21
C ALA A 10 -28.11 -9.59 -9.46
N TRP A 11 -27.31 -9.14 -10.43
CA TRP A 11 -25.94 -9.61 -10.66
C TRP A 11 -24.95 -8.57 -10.15
N GLY A 12 -24.54 -8.70 -8.89
CA GLY A 12 -23.54 -7.79 -8.30
C GLY A 12 -23.00 -8.17 -6.93
N ALA A 13 -23.67 -9.05 -6.19
CA ALA A 13 -23.29 -9.39 -4.82
C ALA A 13 -22.17 -10.44 -4.61
N PRO A 14 -21.91 -11.45 -5.49
CA PRO A 14 -20.95 -12.51 -5.14
C PRO A 14 -19.47 -12.12 -5.31
N ILE A 15 -19.15 -11.13 -6.15
CA ILE A 15 -17.75 -10.73 -6.43
C ILE A 15 -17.17 -9.89 -5.28
N ALA A 16 -17.98 -9.03 -4.66
CA ALA A 16 -17.55 -8.17 -3.56
C ALA A 16 -17.18 -8.99 -2.31
N VAL A 17 -17.98 -10.01 -1.97
CA VAL A 17 -17.75 -10.89 -0.81
C VAL A 17 -16.52 -11.78 -1.02
N GLN A 18 -16.30 -12.29 -2.23
CA GLN A 18 -15.07 -13.04 -2.55
C GLN A 18 -13.81 -12.16 -2.47
N SER A 19 -13.88 -10.91 -2.97
CA SER A 19 -12.74 -10.00 -2.91
C SER A 19 -12.35 -9.62 -1.48
N TRP A 20 -13.33 -9.45 -0.59
CA TRP A 20 -13.10 -9.18 0.83
C TRP A 20 -12.49 -10.37 1.58
N ARG A 21 -12.93 -11.59 1.28
CA ARG A 21 -12.36 -12.83 1.85
C ARG A 21 -10.94 -13.08 1.34
N ILE A 22 -10.66 -12.75 0.08
CA ILE A 22 -9.30 -12.80 -0.48
C ILE A 22 -8.42 -11.77 0.19
N ASP A 23 -8.90 -10.55 0.47
CA ASP A 23 -8.13 -9.52 1.17
C ASP A 23 -7.85 -9.91 2.63
N GLN A 24 -8.82 -10.49 3.36
CA GLN A 24 -8.57 -11.00 4.72
C GLN A 24 -7.64 -12.21 4.73
N ALA A 25 -7.81 -13.15 3.81
CA ALA A 25 -6.94 -14.31 3.68
C ALA A 25 -5.51 -13.88 3.31
N ALA A 26 -5.36 -13.01 2.31
CA ALA A 26 -4.10 -12.38 1.93
C ALA A 26 -3.41 -11.71 3.12
N GLN A 27 -4.17 -11.06 4.00
CA GLN A 27 -3.65 -10.39 5.20
C GLN A 27 -3.29 -11.35 6.34
N ALA A 28 -4.11 -12.39 6.56
CA ALA A 28 -3.83 -13.43 7.54
C ALA A 28 -2.60 -14.25 7.12
N ILE A 29 -2.53 -14.63 5.85
CA ILE A 29 -1.39 -15.31 5.23
C ILE A 29 -0.15 -14.42 5.28
N ALA A 30 -0.28 -13.13 4.98
CA ALA A 30 0.79 -12.14 5.12
C ALA A 30 1.42 -12.07 6.53
N GLY A 31 0.67 -12.36 7.58
CA GLY A 31 1.15 -12.40 8.97
C GLY A 31 1.72 -13.77 9.39
N ASP A 32 1.39 -14.84 8.67
CA ASP A 32 1.82 -16.21 8.91
C ASP A 32 2.76 -16.69 7.79
N ARG A 33 4.06 -16.65 8.11
CA ARG A 33 5.14 -17.05 7.18
C ARG A 33 4.95 -18.46 6.63
N GLU A 34 4.60 -19.41 7.48
CA GLU A 34 4.48 -20.82 7.10
C GLU A 34 3.23 -21.06 6.24
N ALA A 35 2.13 -20.34 6.53
CA ALA A 35 0.95 -20.34 5.66
C ALA A 35 1.24 -19.72 4.29
N SER A 36 2.03 -18.64 4.23
CA SER A 36 2.45 -18.00 2.98
C SER A 36 3.29 -18.92 2.10
N GLU A 37 4.29 -19.57 2.70
CA GLU A 37 5.19 -20.49 1.99
C GLU A 37 4.41 -21.71 1.47
N ARG A 38 3.52 -22.31 2.29
CA ARG A 38 2.65 -23.43 1.86
C ARG A 38 1.69 -23.05 0.74
N LEU A 39 1.12 -21.85 0.79
CA LEU A 39 0.21 -21.40 -0.24
C LEU A 39 0.95 -21.11 -1.55
N ALA A 40 2.14 -20.52 -1.48
CA ALA A 40 2.98 -20.30 -2.65
C ALA A 40 3.33 -21.62 -3.34
N ALA A 41 3.80 -22.62 -2.58
CA ALA A 41 4.11 -23.95 -3.10
C ALA A 41 2.91 -24.59 -3.81
N ARG A 42 1.70 -24.46 -3.24
CA ARG A 42 0.47 -24.96 -3.85
C ARG A 42 0.19 -24.36 -5.24
N TYR A 43 0.43 -23.06 -5.43
CA TYR A 43 0.19 -22.40 -6.72
C TYR A 43 1.34 -22.60 -7.71
N GLU A 44 2.57 -22.76 -7.23
CA GLU A 44 3.73 -23.11 -8.05
C GLU A 44 3.55 -24.50 -8.67
N ASP A 45 3.13 -25.49 -7.89
CA ASP A 45 2.86 -26.85 -8.35
C ASP A 45 1.63 -26.95 -9.26
N ALA A 46 0.64 -26.07 -9.08
CA ALA A 46 -0.61 -26.11 -9.84
C ALA A 46 -0.51 -25.50 -11.24
N GLY A 47 0.56 -24.74 -11.54
CA GLY A 47 0.69 -23.98 -12.80
C GLY A 47 -0.45 -22.96 -13.04
N GLU A 48 -1.26 -22.70 -12.01
CA GLU A 48 -2.49 -21.93 -12.11
C GLU A 48 -2.19 -20.44 -11.92
N ARG A 49 -2.77 -19.58 -12.77
CA ARG A 49 -2.61 -18.13 -12.62
C ARG A 49 -3.27 -17.66 -11.34
N VAL A 50 -2.45 -17.14 -10.42
CA VAL A 50 -2.92 -16.60 -9.15
C VAL A 50 -3.75 -15.34 -9.41
N PRO A 51 -4.91 -15.16 -8.73
CA PRO A 51 -5.66 -13.91 -8.79
C PRO A 51 -4.77 -12.70 -8.44
N PRO A 52 -4.86 -11.56 -9.13
CA PRO A 52 -3.88 -10.47 -9.00
C PRO A 52 -3.70 -9.93 -7.57
N ARG A 53 -4.79 -9.91 -6.78
CA ARG A 53 -4.74 -9.52 -5.37
C ARG A 53 -3.96 -10.51 -4.51
N LEU A 54 -4.17 -11.80 -4.75
CA LEU A 54 -3.44 -12.85 -4.05
C LEU A 54 -1.97 -12.86 -4.48
N ALA A 55 -1.67 -12.63 -5.76
CA ALA A 55 -0.30 -12.47 -6.23
C ALA A 55 0.42 -11.31 -5.49
N LEU A 56 -0.22 -10.13 -5.38
CA LEU A 56 0.37 -9.03 -4.60
C LEU A 56 0.59 -9.39 -3.12
N ALA A 57 -0.35 -10.11 -2.51
CA ALA A 57 -0.23 -10.54 -1.12
C ALA A 57 0.93 -11.52 -0.89
N LEU A 58 1.07 -12.51 -1.79
CA LEU A 58 2.19 -13.46 -1.79
C LEU A 58 3.51 -12.73 -2.01
N ALA A 59 3.58 -11.79 -2.95
CA ALA A 59 4.76 -10.95 -3.15
C ALA A 59 5.16 -10.20 -1.87
N ALA A 60 4.20 -9.59 -1.16
CA ALA A 60 4.46 -8.90 0.09
C ALA A 60 4.94 -9.85 1.20
N ALA A 61 4.36 -11.04 1.30
CA ALA A 61 4.79 -12.06 2.26
C ALA A 61 6.24 -12.52 1.99
N TRP A 62 6.56 -12.84 0.74
CA TRP A 62 7.92 -13.22 0.35
C TRP A 62 8.93 -12.09 0.56
N THR A 63 8.56 -10.84 0.28
CA THR A 63 9.43 -9.68 0.52
C THR A 63 9.72 -9.49 2.03
N ARG A 64 8.74 -9.69 2.91
CA ARG A 64 8.97 -9.68 4.37
C ARG A 64 9.81 -10.87 4.85
N SER A 65 9.59 -12.05 4.27
CA SER A 65 10.44 -13.23 4.53
C SER A 65 11.90 -12.94 4.18
N ALA A 66 12.15 -12.31 3.01
CA ALA A 66 13.47 -11.86 2.61
C ALA A 66 14.08 -10.83 3.57
N ALA A 67 13.28 -9.87 4.05
CA ALA A 67 13.76 -8.83 4.98
C ALA A 67 14.19 -9.38 6.35
N THR A 68 13.68 -10.55 6.75
CA THR A 68 13.95 -11.18 8.06
C THR A 68 14.87 -12.39 7.97
N ALA A 69 15.19 -12.86 6.76
CA ALA A 69 16.08 -13.98 6.54
C ALA A 69 17.53 -13.61 6.92
N GLN A 70 18.13 -14.41 7.80
CA GLN A 70 19.55 -14.28 8.18
C GLN A 70 20.47 -14.97 7.16
N ASP A 71 19.95 -15.98 6.48
CA ASP A 71 20.66 -16.76 5.46
C ASP A 71 20.51 -16.12 4.07
N THR A 72 21.64 -15.96 3.37
CA THR A 72 21.70 -15.28 2.06
C THR A 72 20.92 -16.04 1.00
N ASP A 73 21.00 -17.37 0.96
CA ASP A 73 20.35 -18.18 -0.07
C ASP A 73 18.83 -18.13 0.10
N ARG A 74 18.34 -18.28 1.34
CA ARG A 74 16.92 -18.12 1.67
C ARG A 74 16.41 -16.71 1.36
N ARG A 75 17.21 -15.68 1.66
CA ARG A 75 16.86 -14.30 1.31
C ARG A 75 16.71 -14.13 -0.19
N MET A 76 17.66 -14.65 -0.97
CA MET A 76 17.63 -14.56 -2.43
C MET A 76 16.46 -15.34 -3.03
N LEU A 77 16.20 -16.56 -2.56
CA LEU A 77 15.04 -17.34 -2.97
C LEU A 77 13.73 -16.59 -2.72
N ALA A 78 13.58 -16.01 -1.52
CA ALA A 78 12.40 -15.22 -1.19
C ALA A 78 12.24 -13.98 -2.10
N LEU A 79 13.33 -13.29 -2.44
CA LEU A 79 13.29 -12.16 -3.37
C LEU A 79 12.95 -12.59 -4.81
N VAL A 80 13.42 -13.75 -5.26
CA VAL A 80 13.06 -14.31 -6.58
C VAL A 80 11.56 -14.60 -6.63
N ASN A 81 11.03 -15.30 -5.62
CA ASN A 81 9.60 -15.63 -5.53
C ASN A 81 8.73 -14.37 -5.44
N ALA A 82 9.14 -13.38 -4.64
CA ALA A 82 8.47 -12.09 -4.58
C ALA A 82 8.41 -11.41 -5.96
N GLY A 83 9.51 -11.41 -6.71
CA GLY A 83 9.59 -10.84 -8.04
C GLY A 83 8.62 -11.49 -9.04
N GLN A 84 8.53 -12.82 -9.03
CA GLN A 84 7.61 -13.56 -9.90
C GLN A 84 6.15 -13.18 -9.62
N PHE A 85 5.75 -13.09 -8.35
CA PHE A 85 4.38 -12.69 -8.01
C PHE A 85 4.09 -11.20 -8.30
N LEU A 86 5.08 -10.32 -8.16
CA LEU A 86 4.96 -8.93 -8.60
C LEU A 86 4.75 -8.84 -10.11
N ASP A 87 5.47 -9.65 -10.90
CA ASP A 87 5.33 -9.70 -12.35
C ASP A 87 3.93 -10.17 -12.76
N GLN A 88 3.39 -11.20 -12.09
CA GLN A 88 2.02 -11.64 -12.29
C GLN A 88 1.01 -10.53 -11.96
N ALA A 89 1.13 -9.90 -10.79
CA ALA A 89 0.24 -8.81 -10.36
C ALA A 89 0.29 -7.62 -11.34
N ARG A 90 1.49 -7.27 -11.80
CA ARG A 90 1.75 -6.19 -12.77
C ARG A 90 1.14 -6.49 -14.14
N SER A 91 1.26 -7.71 -14.63
CA SER A 91 0.69 -8.12 -15.92
C SER A 91 -0.83 -7.97 -15.95
N ALA A 92 -1.50 -8.20 -14.81
CA ALA A 92 -2.94 -8.10 -14.70
C ALA A 92 -3.42 -6.67 -14.39
N ARG A 93 -2.67 -5.89 -13.61
CA ARG A 93 -3.02 -4.51 -13.21
C ARG A 93 -1.77 -3.61 -13.20
N PRO A 94 -1.40 -2.99 -14.34
CA PRO A 94 -0.17 -2.20 -14.44
C PRO A 94 -0.24 -0.85 -13.69
N VAL A 95 -1.45 -0.34 -13.42
CA VAL A 95 -1.68 0.91 -12.70
C VAL A 95 -2.38 0.58 -11.37
N TRP A 96 -1.57 0.20 -10.37
CA TRP A 96 -2.05 -0.11 -9.03
C TRP A 96 -1.07 0.44 -7.97
N PRO A 97 -1.44 1.45 -7.17
CA PRO A 97 -0.53 2.05 -6.18
C PRO A 97 0.11 1.06 -5.21
N SER A 98 -0.67 0.12 -4.65
CA SER A 98 -0.14 -0.90 -3.72
C SER A 98 0.89 -1.81 -4.39
N LEU A 99 0.73 -2.11 -5.68
CA LEU A 99 1.76 -2.81 -6.47
C LEU A 99 3.05 -2.00 -6.52
N ARG A 100 2.97 -0.70 -6.79
CA ARG A 100 4.16 0.18 -6.82
C ARG A 100 4.87 0.28 -5.48
N VAL A 101 4.12 0.26 -4.38
CA VAL A 101 4.70 0.16 -3.02
C VAL A 101 5.45 -1.16 -2.85
N ALA A 102 4.85 -2.28 -3.26
CA ALA A 102 5.50 -3.59 -3.15
C ALA A 102 6.74 -3.72 -4.04
N GLU A 103 6.69 -3.19 -5.26
CA GLU A 103 7.86 -3.07 -6.16
C GLU A 103 8.98 -2.24 -5.52
N ALA A 104 8.65 -1.12 -4.88
CA ALA A 104 9.63 -0.28 -4.20
C ALA A 104 10.29 -1.02 -3.02
N TYR A 105 9.49 -1.73 -2.21
CA TYR A 105 10.01 -2.49 -1.08
C TYR A 105 10.88 -3.67 -1.53
N HIS A 106 10.47 -4.39 -2.58
CA HIS A 106 11.26 -5.46 -3.18
C HIS A 106 12.60 -4.94 -3.72
N ALA A 107 12.58 -3.87 -4.50
CA ALA A 107 13.79 -3.26 -5.05
C ALA A 107 14.74 -2.77 -3.94
N MET A 108 14.23 -2.23 -2.84
CA MET A 108 15.06 -1.79 -1.69
C MET A 108 15.85 -2.94 -1.05
N LEU A 109 15.34 -4.18 -1.12
CA LEU A 109 16.02 -5.35 -0.55
C LEU A 109 17.04 -5.98 -1.50
N MET A 110 17.06 -5.58 -2.77
CA MET A 110 17.94 -6.08 -3.82
C MET A 110 19.18 -5.18 -3.97
N PRO A 111 20.40 -5.74 -3.92
CA PRO A 111 21.63 -4.96 -4.12
C PRO A 111 21.64 -4.20 -5.45
N GLY A 112 22.03 -2.92 -5.42
CA GLY A 112 22.18 -2.08 -6.62
C GLY A 112 20.86 -1.64 -7.28
N ARG A 113 19.71 -1.80 -6.61
CA ARG A 113 18.38 -1.47 -7.16
C ARG A 113 17.75 -0.20 -6.55
N ASP A 114 18.54 0.65 -5.89
CA ASP A 114 18.05 1.88 -5.22
C ASP A 114 17.28 2.81 -6.17
N ALA A 115 17.79 3.03 -7.40
CA ALA A 115 17.10 3.86 -8.38
C ALA A 115 15.73 3.29 -8.79
N ALA A 116 15.61 1.96 -8.87
CA ALA A 116 14.34 1.30 -9.15
C ALA A 116 13.37 1.43 -7.96
N ALA A 117 13.88 1.32 -6.73
CA ALA A 117 13.08 1.51 -5.52
C ALA A 117 12.51 2.94 -5.46
N LEU A 118 13.33 3.96 -5.71
CA LEU A 118 12.91 5.36 -5.75
C LEU A 118 11.89 5.62 -6.87
N ALA A 119 12.09 5.03 -8.05
CA ALA A 119 11.17 5.18 -9.17
C ALA A 119 9.79 4.56 -8.87
N ALA A 120 9.77 3.33 -8.35
CA ALA A 120 8.53 2.66 -7.95
C ALA A 120 7.84 3.41 -6.79
N TYR A 121 8.61 3.92 -5.83
CA TYR A 121 8.11 4.75 -4.74
C TYR A 121 7.42 6.01 -5.27
N ALA A 122 8.06 6.76 -6.17
CA ALA A 122 7.44 7.94 -6.78
C ALA A 122 6.17 7.57 -7.58
N ALA A 123 6.22 6.48 -8.36
CA ALA A 123 5.08 5.98 -9.12
C ALA A 123 3.89 5.60 -8.23
N SER A 124 4.12 5.17 -6.98
CA SER A 124 3.03 4.85 -6.05
C SER A 124 2.09 6.03 -5.79
N PHE A 125 2.52 7.28 -5.95
CA PHE A 125 1.66 8.47 -5.76
C PHE A 125 0.79 8.81 -6.98
N THR A 126 1.10 8.22 -8.15
CA THR A 126 0.40 8.56 -9.40
C THR A 126 -0.98 7.92 -9.54
N GLY A 127 -1.17 6.70 -9.01
CA GLY A 127 -2.43 5.96 -9.15
C GLY A 127 -3.40 6.11 -7.96
N GLY A 128 -3.02 6.86 -6.92
CA GLY A 128 -3.81 7.02 -5.70
C GLY A 128 -3.09 7.88 -4.67
N ARG A 129 -3.76 8.94 -4.20
CA ARG A 129 -3.17 9.93 -3.28
C ARG A 129 -3.04 9.43 -1.84
N PHE A 130 -3.79 8.39 -1.47
CA PHE A 130 -3.86 7.90 -0.09
C PHE A 130 -4.00 6.38 -0.05
N LEU A 131 -3.16 5.73 0.76
CA LEU A 131 -3.12 4.28 0.97
C LEU A 131 -3.04 4.01 2.48
N PRO A 132 -4.16 3.76 3.18
CA PRO A 132 -4.15 3.69 4.65
C PRO A 132 -3.29 2.55 5.21
N ARG A 133 -3.16 1.43 4.48
CA ARG A 133 -2.39 0.26 4.93
C ARG A 133 -0.90 0.41 4.65
N GLU A 134 -0.55 1.04 3.54
CA GLU A 134 0.82 1.21 3.06
C GLU A 134 1.42 2.58 3.42
N GLY A 135 0.58 3.54 3.82
CA GLY A 135 0.92 4.95 3.97
C GLY A 135 2.04 5.17 4.96
N LEU A 136 2.02 4.46 6.10
CA LEU A 136 3.07 4.57 7.10
C LEU A 136 4.44 4.12 6.56
N TRP A 137 4.47 3.03 5.78
CA TRP A 137 5.68 2.57 5.11
C TRP A 137 6.15 3.62 4.08
N ARG A 138 5.23 4.23 3.32
CA ARG A 138 5.57 5.27 2.34
C ARG A 138 6.16 6.50 2.99
N VAL A 139 5.66 6.89 4.17
CA VAL A 139 6.22 8.00 4.95
C VAL A 139 7.63 7.64 5.43
N ALA A 140 7.84 6.44 5.98
CA ALA A 140 9.15 5.99 6.44
C ALA A 140 10.19 5.90 5.32
N PHE A 141 9.82 5.30 4.19
CA PHE A 141 10.69 5.25 3.00
C PHE A 141 11.02 6.67 2.51
N GLY A 142 10.00 7.54 2.45
CA GLY A 142 10.16 8.92 1.97
C GLY A 142 11.09 9.74 2.87
N ALA A 143 10.96 9.60 4.18
CA ALA A 143 11.82 10.26 5.16
C ALA A 143 13.28 9.81 5.02
N ARG A 144 13.52 8.49 4.93
CA ARG A 144 14.87 7.91 4.75
C ARG A 144 15.55 8.41 3.47
N HIS A 145 14.79 8.56 2.38
CA HIS A 145 15.32 8.93 1.07
C HIS A 145 15.08 10.40 0.71
N TRP A 146 14.75 11.25 1.69
CA TRP A 146 14.23 12.60 1.46
C TRP A 146 15.03 13.40 0.43
N GLN A 147 16.36 13.42 0.54
CA GLN A 147 17.24 14.20 -0.34
C GLN A 147 17.25 13.71 -1.80
N GLN A 148 16.90 12.46 -2.04
CA GLN A 148 16.87 11.85 -3.38
C GLN A 148 15.51 12.03 -4.07
N LEU A 149 14.46 12.41 -3.32
CA LEU A 149 13.12 12.59 -3.85
C LEU A 149 12.98 13.92 -4.60
N ARG A 150 12.18 13.90 -5.67
CA ARG A 150 11.71 15.13 -6.34
C ARG A 150 10.75 15.90 -5.44
N ALA A 151 10.59 17.20 -5.71
CA ALA A 151 9.77 18.10 -4.90
C ALA A 151 8.30 17.63 -4.82
N GLU A 152 7.77 17.12 -5.93
CA GLU A 152 6.40 16.63 -6.05
C GLU A 152 6.20 15.40 -5.15
N THR A 153 7.12 14.43 -5.22
CA THR A 153 7.05 13.22 -4.38
C THR A 153 7.18 13.54 -2.90
N ARG A 154 8.05 14.49 -2.53
CA ARG A 154 8.15 15.00 -1.15
C ARG A 154 6.83 15.60 -0.69
N SER A 155 6.17 16.39 -1.55
CA SER A 155 4.85 16.98 -1.23
C SER A 155 3.80 15.90 -0.99
N SER A 156 3.68 14.92 -1.88
CA SER A 156 2.70 13.85 -1.75
C SER A 156 2.95 12.97 -0.52
N MET A 157 4.21 12.71 -0.16
CA MET A 157 4.53 12.01 1.09
C MET A 157 4.07 12.80 2.33
N VAL A 158 4.27 14.12 2.34
CA VAL A 158 3.83 14.98 3.46
C VAL A 158 2.31 15.00 3.56
N GLU A 159 1.61 15.07 2.42
CA GLU A 159 0.15 15.01 2.38
C GLU A 159 -0.40 13.68 2.90
N GLU A 160 0.21 12.55 2.51
CA GLU A 160 -0.13 11.22 3.05
C GLU A 160 0.03 11.18 4.58
N ALA A 161 1.14 11.70 5.12
CA ALA A 161 1.37 11.76 6.56
C ALA A 161 0.31 12.58 7.30
N VAL A 162 -0.11 13.71 6.72
CA VAL A 162 -1.19 14.54 7.28
C VAL A 162 -2.52 13.79 7.25
N LEU A 163 -2.86 13.15 6.13
CA LEU A 163 -4.11 12.38 6.00
C LEU A 163 -4.17 11.21 6.98
N LEU A 164 -3.07 10.47 7.16
CA LEU A 164 -2.98 9.41 8.17
C LEU A 164 -3.26 9.95 9.58
N THR A 165 -2.65 11.09 9.92
CA THR A 165 -2.84 11.76 11.23
C THR A 165 -4.27 12.27 11.43
N GLN A 166 -4.93 12.73 10.36
CA GLN A 166 -6.31 13.20 10.43
C GLN A 166 -7.32 12.06 10.56
N MET A 167 -7.05 10.92 9.91
CA MET A 167 -7.90 9.74 10.01
C MET A 167 -7.77 9.03 11.35
N ASP A 168 -6.55 8.95 11.88
CA ASP A 168 -6.26 8.38 13.18
C ASP A 168 -5.24 9.25 13.92
N GLY A 169 -5.76 10.05 14.86
CA GLY A 169 -4.93 10.92 15.69
C GLY A 169 -3.87 10.15 16.51
N GLY A 170 -4.08 8.86 16.75
CA GLY A 170 -3.13 7.96 17.40
C GLY A 170 -1.85 7.70 16.59
N LEU A 171 -1.88 7.92 15.27
CA LEU A 171 -0.70 7.75 14.41
C LEU A 171 0.27 8.93 14.46
N ARG A 172 -0.12 10.08 15.05
CA ARG A 172 0.72 11.27 15.08
C ARG A 172 2.09 11.04 15.72
N PRO A 173 2.20 10.47 16.94
CA PRO A 173 3.51 10.26 17.57
C PRO A 173 4.41 9.32 16.74
N GLN A 174 3.81 8.32 16.08
CA GLN A 174 4.54 7.39 15.23
C GLN A 174 5.08 8.07 13.97
N ILE A 175 4.28 8.92 13.33
CA ILE A 175 4.70 9.71 12.18
C ILE A 175 5.80 10.70 12.59
N GLU A 176 5.64 11.40 13.72
CA GLU A 176 6.67 12.31 14.24
C GLU A 176 7.99 11.56 14.53
N ALA A 177 7.93 10.36 15.11
CA ALA A 177 9.11 9.52 15.32
C ALA A 177 9.78 9.06 14.01
N ILE A 178 8.98 8.70 12.99
CA ILE A 178 9.51 8.34 11.66
C ILE A 178 10.22 9.52 11.00
N LEU A 179 9.65 10.72 11.10
CA LEU A 179 10.19 11.92 10.46
C LEU A 179 11.40 12.47 11.21
N GLY A 180 11.49 12.26 12.53
CA GLY A 180 12.58 12.73 13.39
C GLY A 180 12.86 14.23 13.21
N ASP A 181 14.14 14.59 13.18
CA ASP A 181 14.58 15.98 12.95
C ASP A 181 14.78 16.33 11.47
N SER A 182 14.21 15.53 10.55
CA SER A 182 14.41 15.74 9.12
C SER A 182 13.66 16.98 8.59
N PRO A 183 14.04 17.52 7.42
CA PRO A 183 13.25 18.59 6.77
C PRO A 183 11.80 18.18 6.44
N ALA A 184 11.53 16.87 6.37
CA ALA A 184 10.17 16.34 6.20
C ALA A 184 9.31 16.61 7.44
N ALA A 185 9.88 16.54 8.64
CA ALA A 185 9.19 16.81 9.91
C ALA A 185 8.68 18.26 9.97
N VAL A 186 9.53 19.22 9.61
CA VAL A 186 9.17 20.65 9.56
C VAL A 186 8.01 20.87 8.58
N ARG A 187 8.10 20.30 7.37
CA ARG A 187 7.03 20.42 6.36
C ARG A 187 5.73 19.77 6.83
N PHE A 188 5.80 18.62 7.49
CA PHE A 188 4.65 17.95 8.07
C PHE A 188 3.97 18.82 9.13
N GLN A 189 4.72 19.40 10.08
CA GLN A 189 4.15 20.27 11.11
C GLN A 189 3.48 21.52 10.51
N LEU A 190 4.14 22.18 9.54
CA LEU A 190 3.56 23.32 8.84
C LEU A 190 2.26 22.95 8.11
N ARG A 191 2.24 21.80 7.43
CA ARG A 191 1.05 21.34 6.71
C ARG A 191 -0.09 20.94 7.63
N LEU A 192 0.23 20.26 8.75
CA LEU A 192 -0.74 19.87 9.76
C LEU A 192 -1.35 21.11 10.46
N ALA A 193 -0.54 22.13 10.75
CA ALA A 193 -1.02 23.40 11.30
C ALA A 193 -1.97 24.12 10.33
N ALA A 194 -1.60 24.21 9.05
CA ALA A 194 -2.45 24.79 8.01
C ALA A 194 -3.77 24.03 7.86
N ALA A 195 -3.75 22.69 7.93
CA ALA A 195 -4.95 21.88 7.83
C ALA A 195 -5.95 22.09 8.99
N ARG A 196 -5.48 22.48 10.18
CA ARG A 196 -6.35 22.83 11.32
C ARG A 196 -7.05 24.17 11.15
N GLN A 197 -6.42 25.13 10.49
CA GLN A 197 -6.99 26.46 10.24
C GLN A 197 -8.15 26.43 9.23
N VAL A 198 -8.19 25.40 8.38
CA VAL A 198 -9.25 25.16 7.39
C VAL A 198 -10.39 24.28 7.98
N GLY A 199 -10.31 23.95 9.28
CA GLY A 199 -11.36 23.20 9.99
C GLY A 199 -12.74 23.86 9.82
N PRO A 200 -13.83 23.07 9.91
CA PRO A 200 -15.14 23.45 9.39
C PRO A 200 -15.49 24.84 9.88
N GLN A 201 -15.66 25.77 8.94
CA GLN A 201 -16.52 26.92 9.19
C GLN A 201 -17.81 26.29 9.71
N ARG A 202 -18.03 26.36 11.02
CA ARG A 202 -19.35 26.12 11.61
C ARG A 202 -20.23 27.09 10.86
N THR A 203 -20.92 26.62 9.84
CA THR A 203 -22.13 27.28 9.36
C THR A 203 -22.96 27.42 10.61
N ALA A 204 -23.01 28.64 11.14
CA ALA A 204 -23.87 28.96 12.25
C ALA A 204 -25.26 28.41 11.89
N PRO A 205 -25.96 27.74 12.82
CA PRO A 205 -27.32 27.30 12.54
C PRO A 205 -28.08 28.52 12.04
N ALA A 206 -28.73 28.39 10.88
CA ALA A 206 -29.58 29.43 10.33
C ALA A 206 -30.57 29.81 11.43
N GLU A 207 -30.57 31.08 11.84
CA GLU A 207 -31.59 31.62 12.74
C GLU A 207 -32.94 31.41 12.08
N THR A 208 -33.71 30.45 12.59
CA THR A 208 -35.11 30.28 12.24
C THR A 208 -35.89 31.37 12.95
N GLU A 209 -36.43 32.32 12.17
CA GLU A 209 -37.48 33.26 12.56
C GLU A 209 -38.80 32.54 12.90
#